data_AF-A0A2V6SJ80-F1
#
_entry.id   AF-A0A2V6SJ80-F1
#
_cell.length_a   1.000
_cell.length_b   1.000
_cell.length_c   1.000
_cell.angle_alpha   90.00
_cell.angle_beta   90.00
_cell.angle_gamma   90.00
#
_symmetry.space_group_name_H-M   'P 1'
#
loop_
_entity.id
_entity.type
_entity.pdbx_description
1 polymer ?
#
loop_
_entity_poly.entity_id
_entity_poly.type
_entity_poly.pdbx_seq_one_letter_code
_entity_poly.pdbx_strand_id
1 'polypeptide(L)' 'MKTVVALPGQGIGIEVVDATGELLVGTGLPLKITTPPQGDPLPEETKRAAREADGVLFGAAGPATTSVVSWLRWEMQA' A
#
# COMPACT_ATOMS: atom_id res chain seq x y z
N MET A 1 6.80 -16.65 4.15
CA MET A 1 6.97 -15.50 3.25
C MET A 1 5.95 -14.46 3.68
N LYS A 2 6.40 -13.24 3.96
CA LYS A 2 5.52 -12.14 4.38
C LYS A 2 5.02 -11.39 3.15
N THR A 3 3.78 -10.91 3.19
CA THR A 3 3.11 -10.23 2.08
C THR A 3 2.92 -8.75 2.41
N VAL A 4 3.26 -7.87 1.48
CA VAL A 4 3.10 -6.43 1.62
C VAL A 4 2.30 -5.89 0.44
N VAL A 5 1.21 -5.19 0.72
CA VAL A 5 0.47 -4.44 -0.29
C VAL A 5 1.03 -3.03 -0.37
N ALA A 6 1.53 -2.66 -1.55
CA ALA A 6 2.01 -1.33 -1.85
C ALA A 6 0.88 -0.47 -2.40
N LEU A 7 0.64 0.67 -1.76
CA LEU A 7 -0.30 1.72 -2.15
C LEU A 7 0.48 3.02 -2.38
N PRO A 8 1.02 3.23 -3.59
CA PRO A 8 1.83 4.41 -3.90
C PRO A 8 1.20 5.77 -3.60
N GLY A 9 -0.13 5.89 -3.64
CA GLY A 9 -0.84 7.14 -3.48
C GLY A 9 -0.66 8.02 -4.72
N GLN A 10 -0.34 9.30 -4.52
CA GLN A 10 -0.23 10.29 -5.59
C GLN A 10 1.09 11.07 -5.53
N GLY A 11 1.38 11.82 -6.60
CA GLY A 11 2.59 12.65 -6.69
C GLY A 11 3.86 11.82 -6.47
N ILE A 12 4.76 12.34 -5.63
CA ILE A 12 6.04 11.66 -5.32
C ILE A 12 5.87 10.27 -4.71
N GLY A 13 4.68 9.95 -4.19
CA GLY A 13 4.34 8.63 -3.63
C GLY A 13 4.62 7.48 -4.60
N ILE A 14 4.44 7.70 -5.91
CA ILE A 14 4.71 6.72 -6.97
C ILE A 14 6.19 6.36 -7.00
N GLU A 15 7.07 7.35 -7.06
CA GLU A 15 8.53 7.16 -7.17
C GLU A 15 9.13 6.59 -5.88
N VAL A 16 8.69 7.09 -4.72
CA VAL A 16 9.28 6.67 -3.43
C VAL A 16 8.86 5.26 -3.03
N VAL A 17 7.63 4.83 -3.37
CA VAL A 17 7.18 3.46 -3.08
C VAL A 17 7.89 2.45 -3.98
N ASP A 18 8.13 2.79 -5.24
CA ASP A 18 8.92 1.95 -6.15
C ASP A 18 10.35 1.78 -5.66
N ALA A 19 11.04 2.90 -5.36
CA ALA A 19 12.39 2.87 -4.79
C ALA A 19 12.46 2.10 -3.45
N THR A 20 11.43 2.23 -2.61
CA THR A 20 11.34 1.44 -1.37
C THR A 20 11.19 -0.05 -1.66
N GLY A 21 10.42 -0.42 -2.69
CA GLY A 21 10.29 -1.79 -3.16
C GLY A 21 11.64 -2.40 -3.58
N GLU A 22 12.43 -1.66 -4.36
CA GLU A 22 13.78 -2.08 -4.77
C GLU A 22 14.70 -2.30 -3.56
N LEU A 23 14.69 -1.39 -2.59
CA LEU A 23 15.47 -1.52 -1.36
C LEU A 23 15.05 -2.75 -0.55
N LEU A 24 13.74 -2.99 -0.40
CA LEU A 24 13.21 -4.15 0.32
C LEU A 24 13.61 -5.47 -0.34
N VAL A 25 13.58 -5.54 -1.68
CA VAL A 25 14.11 -6.69 -2.42
C VAL A 25 15.61 -6.87 -2.16
N GLY A 26 16.38 -5.77 -2.14
CA GLY A 26 17.82 -5.78 -1.86
C GLY A 26 18.21 -6.31 -0.48
N THR A 27 17.28 -6.33 0.49
CA THR A 27 17.54 -6.89 1.83
C THR A 27 17.65 -8.41 1.87
N GLY A 28 17.16 -9.13 0.85
CA GLY A 28 17.09 -10.59 0.84
C GLY A 28 16.05 -11.19 1.80
N LEU A 29 15.19 -10.37 2.41
CA LEU A 29 14.08 -10.86 3.22
C LEU A 29 13.04 -11.62 2.36
N PRO A 30 12.38 -12.65 2.90
CA PRO A 30 11.36 -13.42 2.17
C PRO A 30 10.04 -12.64 2.11
N LEU A 31 10.02 -11.57 1.31
CA LEU A 31 8.91 -10.65 1.09
C LEU A 31 8.28 -10.85 -0.29
N LYS A 32 6.94 -10.81 -0.35
CA LYS A 32 6.18 -10.65 -1.58
C LYS A 32 5.47 -9.30 -1.54
N ILE A 33 5.88 -8.38 -2.41
CA ILE A 33 5.27 -7.06 -2.55
C ILE A 33 4.29 -7.12 -3.73
N THR A 34 3.05 -6.65 -3.55
CA THR A 34 2.05 -6.54 -4.61
C THR A 34 1.49 -5.13 -4.68
N THR A 35 1.18 -4.66 -5.89
CA THR A 35 0.62 -3.32 -6.12
C THR A 35 -0.75 -3.48 -6.79
N PRO A 36 -1.84 -3.68 -6.02
CA PRO A 36 -3.19 -3.79 -6.58
C PRO A 36 -3.68 -2.42 -7.08
N PRO A 37 -4.81 -2.38 -7.82
CA PRO A 37 -5.35 -1.13 -8.36
C PRO A 37 -5.63 -0.07 -7.29
N GLN A 38 -5.28 1.17 -7.60
CA GLN A 38 -5.54 2.32 -6.74
C GLN A 38 -6.76 3.10 -7.25
N GLY A 39 -7.47 3.72 -6.31
CA GLY A 39 -8.64 4.55 -6.61
C GLY A 39 -9.08 5.31 -5.36
N ASP A 40 -9.91 6.33 -5.56
CA ASP A 40 -10.61 7.03 -4.50
C ASP A 40 -12.12 7.00 -4.81
N PRO A 41 -12.93 6.19 -4.09
CA PRO A 41 -12.56 5.37 -2.94
C PRO A 41 -11.69 4.16 -3.29
N LEU A 42 -11.01 3.59 -2.29
CA LEU A 42 -10.13 2.42 -2.46
C LEU A 42 -10.94 1.23 -3.01
N PRO A 43 -10.52 0.58 -4.12
CA PRO A 43 -11.23 -0.56 -4.69
C PRO A 43 -11.39 -1.72 -3.69
N GLU A 44 -12.52 -2.43 -3.74
CA GLU A 44 -12.79 -3.56 -2.83
C GLU A 44 -11.76 -4.68 -2.93
N GLU A 45 -11.21 -4.94 -4.12
CA GLU A 45 -10.13 -5.91 -4.28
C GLU A 45 -8.84 -5.49 -3.56
N THR A 46 -8.56 -4.19 -3.52
CA THR A 46 -7.41 -3.62 -2.82
C THR A 46 -7.63 -3.61 -1.32
N LYS A 47 -8.85 -3.34 -0.86
CA LYS A 47 -9.24 -3.48 0.55
C LYS A 47 -9.07 -4.92 1.03
N ARG A 48 -9.54 -5.91 0.25
CA ARG A 48 -9.37 -7.34 0.55
C ARG A 48 -7.89 -7.72 0.60
N ALA A 49 -7.11 -7.34 -0.42
CA ALA A 49 -5.68 -7.61 -0.46
C ALA A 49 -4.94 -6.99 0.74
N ALA A 50 -5.27 -5.75 1.12
CA ALA A 50 -4.67 -5.07 2.26
C ALA A 50 -4.98 -5.82 3.57
N ARG A 51 -6.22 -6.28 3.77
CA ARG A 51 -6.62 -7.04 4.97
C ARG A 51 -5.95 -8.40 5.08
N GLU A 52 -5.71 -9.07 3.95
CA GLU A 52 -5.06 -10.37 3.89
C GLU A 52 -3.53 -10.28 4.00
N ALA A 53 -2.96 -9.10 3.75
CA ALA A 53 -1.52 -8.88 3.78
C ALA A 53 -0.96 -8.79 5.21
N ASP A 54 0.32 -9.12 5.37
CA ASP A 54 1.04 -8.92 6.63
C ASP A 54 1.39 -7.44 6.90
N GLY A 55 1.35 -6.60 5.87
CA GLY A 55 1.61 -5.17 5.98
C GLY A 55 1.16 -4.37 4.76
N VAL A 56 1.01 -3.06 4.96
CA VAL A 56 0.71 -2.10 3.89
C VAL A 56 1.82 -1.05 3.83
N LEU A 57 2.41 -0.88 2.65
CA LEU A 57 3.34 0.21 2.35
C LEU A 57 2.56 1.32 1.65
N PHE A 58 2.28 2.41 2.37
CA PHE A 58 1.56 3.56 1.82
C PHE A 58 2.53 4.71 1.53
N GLY A 59 2.41 5.30 0.34
CA GLY A 59 3.24 6.41 -0.12
C GLY A 59 2.75 7.78 0.38
N ALA A 60 2.76 8.76 -0.53
CA ALA A 60 2.42 10.13 -0.16
C ALA A 60 0.90 10.35 -0.02
N ALA A 61 0.53 10.96 1.11
CA ALA A 61 -0.83 11.41 1.36
C ALA A 61 -1.04 12.84 0.82
N GLY A 62 -2.01 13.01 -0.08
CA GLY A 62 -2.60 14.30 -0.45
C GLY A 62 -4.10 14.35 -0.17
N PRO A 63 -4.78 15.48 -0.42
CA PRO A 63 -6.22 15.63 -0.19
C PRO A 63 -7.06 14.48 -0.79
N ALA A 64 -6.70 14.05 -2.01
CA ALA A 64 -7.33 12.96 -2.75
C ALA A 64 -6.98 11.54 -2.26
N THR A 65 -6.32 11.41 -1.11
CA THR A 65 -6.00 10.12 -0.47
C THR A 65 -6.39 10.09 1.01
N THR A 66 -7.06 11.15 1.50
CA THR A 66 -7.51 11.27 2.90
C THR A 66 -8.47 10.14 3.27
N SER A 67 -9.35 9.76 2.34
CA SER A 67 -10.27 8.62 2.45
C SER A 67 -9.51 7.30 2.61
N VAL A 68 -8.44 7.09 1.83
CA VAL A 68 -7.59 5.89 1.87
C VAL A 68 -6.87 5.78 3.21
N VAL A 69 -6.23 6.86 3.68
CA VAL A 69 -5.54 6.87 4.99
C VAL A 69 -6.52 6.67 6.14
N SER A 70 -7.71 7.26 6.06
CA SER A 70 -8.76 7.08 7.07
C SER A 70 -9.23 5.63 7.10
N TRP A 71 -9.48 5.03 5.94
CA TRP A 71 -9.85 3.62 5.84
C TRP A 71 -8.77 2.69 6.42
N LEU A 72 -7.50 2.91 6.05
CA LEU A 72 -6.36 2.13 6.58
C LEU A 72 -6.26 2.17 8.10
N ARG A 73 -6.56 3.32 8.73
CA ARG A 73 -6.43 3.51 10.18
C ARG A 73 -7.61 3.01 10.98
N TRP A 74 -8.83 3.17 10.45
CA TRP A 74 -10.04 3.01 11.25
C TRP A 74 -10.95 1.87 10.82
N GLU A 75 -10.91 1.48 9.54
CA GLU A 75 -11.85 0.49 8.97
C GLU A 75 -11.17 -0.81 8.54
N MET A 76 -9.85 -0.79 8.35
CA MET A 76 -9.10 -1.94 7.87
C MET A 76 -9.26 -3.17 8.80
N GLN A 77 -9.30 -2.93 10.11
CA GLN A 77 -9.45 -3.97 11.16
C GLN A 77 -10.86 -4.04 11.78
N ALA A 78 -11.77 -3.17 11.34
CA ALA A 78 -13.18 -3.21 11.76
C ALA A 78 -13.92 -4.33 11.03
#